data_AF-A0A1W1ECV2-F1
#
_entry.id   AF-A0A1W1ECV2-F1
#
_cell.length_a   1.000
_cell.length_b   1.000
_cell.length_c   1.000
_cell.angle_alpha   90.00
_cell.angle_beta   90.00
_cell.angle_gamma   90.00
#
_symmetry.space_group_name_H-M   'P 1'
#
loop_
_entity.id
_entity.type
_entity.pdbx_description
1 polymer ?
#
loop_
_entity_poly.entity_id
_entity_poly.type
_entity_poly.pdbx_seq_one_letter_code
_entity_poly.pdbx_strand_id
1 'polypeptide(L)'
;MLSKHKNRSNIQMVKKMLSSKNDELRLLSFATINELEESIHAEIHKYNEKLEILDNSEYEKRAYINKKLALAYWELIYFQLADEALKKFILKKVEGYASSALRVLKNDESMYLLLGKVYLERKDDSIAIKYFNKSIEISESKNFSNSKYIVPYLAEISFNNRNFKDVKKMISEVDTFRQNQVLKPIYEIWS
;
A
#
# COMPACT_ATOMS: atom_id res chain seq x y z
N MET A 1 0.16 -18.04 15.03
CA MET A 1 0.14 -16.90 15.98
C MET A 1 0.67 -15.57 15.39
N LEU A 2 1.24 -15.52 14.17
CA LEU A 2 1.79 -14.28 13.59
C LEU A 2 0.79 -13.39 12.81
N SER A 3 -0.44 -13.86 12.56
CA SER A 3 -1.45 -13.12 11.80
C SER A 3 -1.95 -11.84 12.47
N LYS A 4 -1.65 -11.63 13.76
CA LYS A 4 -2.04 -10.43 14.52
C LYS A 4 -1.00 -9.31 14.56
N HIS A 5 0.22 -9.50 14.02
CA HIS A 5 1.32 -8.53 14.18
C HIS A 5 2.13 -8.27 12.90
N LYS A 6 1.51 -8.29 11.72
CA LYS A 6 2.15 -7.82 10.48
C LYS A 6 2.27 -6.28 10.49
N ASN A 7 3.29 -5.75 11.19
CA ASN A 7 3.63 -4.33 11.15
C ASN A 7 4.95 -4.13 10.38
N ARG A 8 4.96 -3.21 9.41
CA ARG A 8 6.14 -2.89 8.59
C ARG A 8 7.36 -2.52 9.42
N SER A 9 7.19 -1.78 10.51
CA SER A 9 8.31 -1.40 11.39
C SER A 9 8.99 -2.63 12.01
N ASN A 10 8.20 -3.62 12.42
CA ASN A 10 8.71 -4.87 12.98
C ASN A 10 9.47 -5.66 11.92
N ILE A 11 8.93 -5.76 10.70
CA ILE A 11 9.61 -6.45 9.60
C ILE A 11 10.90 -5.74 9.18
N GLN A 12 10.95 -4.41 9.20
CA GLN A 12 12.20 -3.67 8.96
C GLN A 12 13.25 -3.93 10.05
N MET A 13 12.83 -4.04 11.31
CA MET A 13 13.73 -4.39 12.41
C MET A 13 14.28 -5.81 12.24
N VAL A 14 13.42 -6.79 11.90
CA VAL A 14 13.81 -8.17 11.58
C VAL A 14 14.80 -8.20 10.41
N LYS A 15 14.56 -7.42 9.35
CA LYS A 15 15.49 -7.34 8.21
C LYS A 15 16.87 -6.80 8.60
N LYS A 16 16.94 -5.81 9.49
CA LYS A 16 18.23 -5.30 9.99
C LYS A 16 19.02 -6.37 10.76
N MET A 17 18.35 -7.35 11.37
CA MET A 17 19.01 -8.44 12.09
C MET A 17 19.64 -9.50 11.16
N LEU A 18 19.35 -9.49 9.85
CA LEU A 18 20.01 -10.37 8.89
C LEU A 18 21.54 -10.13 8.80
N SER A 19 21.99 -8.91 9.08
CA SER A 19 23.42 -8.56 9.12
C SER A 19 24.04 -8.69 10.52
N SER A 20 23.31 -9.25 11.49
CA SER A 20 23.80 -9.50 12.83
C SER A 20 25.01 -10.45 12.81
N LYS A 21 25.97 -10.19 13.72
CA LYS A 21 27.08 -11.11 14.00
C LYS A 21 26.66 -12.32 14.84
N ASN A 22 25.48 -12.27 15.46
CA ASN A 22 24.89 -13.38 16.19
C ASN A 22 24.09 -14.26 15.21
N ASP A 23 24.52 -15.51 15.07
CA ASP A 23 23.96 -16.47 14.11
C ASP A 23 22.50 -16.82 14.42
N GLU A 24 22.11 -16.94 15.69
CA GLU A 24 20.73 -17.25 16.09
C GLU A 24 19.78 -16.12 15.68
N LEU A 25 20.18 -14.87 15.89
CA LEU A 25 19.39 -13.71 15.47
C LEU A 25 19.22 -13.65 13.95
N ARG A 26 20.28 -13.99 13.21
CA ARG A 26 20.24 -14.05 11.75
C ARG A 26 19.31 -15.16 11.27
N LEU A 27 19.40 -16.36 11.85
CA LEU A 27 18.53 -17.51 11.52
C LEU A 27 17.06 -17.23 11.83
N LEU A 28 16.77 -16.68 13.01
CA LEU A 28 15.40 -16.28 13.38
C LEU A 28 14.83 -15.25 12.40
N SER A 29 15.67 -14.31 11.95
CA SER A 29 15.25 -13.29 10.99
C SER A 29 14.95 -13.87 9.62
N PHE A 30 15.77 -14.80 9.14
CA PHE A 30 15.51 -15.55 7.92
C PHE A 30 14.19 -16.34 8.02
N ALA A 31 13.99 -17.10 9.10
CA ALA A 31 12.76 -17.86 9.32
C ALA A 31 11.53 -16.94 9.33
N THR A 32 11.59 -15.82 10.05
CA THR A 32 10.48 -14.86 10.15
C THR A 32 10.12 -14.24 8.80
N ILE A 33 11.11 -13.87 7.98
CA ILE A 33 10.89 -13.30 6.64
C ILE A 33 10.30 -14.36 5.71
N ASN A 34 10.84 -15.58 5.74
CA ASN A 34 10.36 -16.68 4.93
C ASN A 34 8.91 -17.05 5.26
N GLU A 35 8.57 -17.17 6.54
CA GLU A 35 7.18 -17.41 6.99
C GLU A 35 6.22 -16.31 6.52
N LEU A 36 6.65 -15.05 6.54
CA LEU A 36 5.84 -13.94 6.04
C LEU A 36 5.60 -14.09 4.53
N GLU A 37 6.64 -14.33 3.76
CA GLU A 37 6.58 -14.51 2.31
C GLU A 37 5.68 -15.70 1.93
N GLU A 38 5.90 -16.86 2.54
CA GLU A 38 5.07 -18.05 2.37
C GLU A 38 3.60 -17.77 2.71
N SER A 39 3.34 -17.01 3.79
CA SER A 39 1.96 -16.66 4.16
C SER A 39 1.25 -15.81 3.10
N ILE A 40 1.97 -14.89 2.44
CA ILE A 40 1.41 -14.03 1.40
C ILE A 40 1.19 -14.85 0.12
N HIS A 41 2.14 -15.71 -0.25
CA HIS A 41 1.98 -16.60 -1.39
C HIS A 41 0.83 -17.59 -1.21
N ALA A 42 0.63 -18.12 -0.01
CA ALA A 42 -0.50 -18.98 0.30
C ALA A 42 -1.86 -18.26 0.13
N GLU A 43 -1.97 -16.99 0.56
CA GLU A 43 -3.15 -16.17 0.33
C GLU A 43 -3.37 -15.91 -1.17
N ILE A 44 -2.31 -15.58 -1.93
CA ILE A 44 -2.39 -15.39 -3.39
C ILE A 44 -2.89 -16.66 -4.07
N HIS A 45 -2.31 -17.82 -3.75
CA HIS A 45 -2.71 -19.12 -4.30
C HIS A 45 -4.19 -19.39 -4.05
N LYS A 46 -4.61 -19.32 -2.78
CA LYS A 46 -5.99 -19.51 -2.35
C LYS A 46 -6.98 -18.60 -3.07
N TYR A 47 -6.63 -17.33 -3.30
CA TYR A 47 -7.53 -16.41 -4.01
C TYR A 47 -7.57 -16.66 -5.52
N ASN A 48 -6.47 -17.13 -6.13
CA ASN A 48 -6.48 -17.55 -7.53
C ASN A 48 -7.36 -18.78 -7.72
N GLU A 49 -7.23 -19.82 -6.89
CA GLU A 49 -8.10 -21.01 -6.92
C GLU A 49 -9.58 -20.61 -6.79
N LYS A 50 -9.88 -19.71 -5.86
CA LYS A 50 -11.25 -19.17 -5.72
C LYS A 50 -11.72 -18.43 -6.96
N LEU A 51 -10.84 -17.71 -7.65
CA LEU A 51 -11.23 -16.96 -8.85
C LEU A 51 -11.49 -17.88 -10.05
N GLU A 52 -10.79 -19.01 -10.12
CA GLU A 52 -10.92 -20.03 -11.18
C GLU A 52 -12.24 -20.81 -11.09
N ILE A 53 -12.71 -21.11 -9.88
CA ILE A 53 -13.97 -21.84 -9.68
C ILE A 53 -15.23 -20.96 -9.78
N LEU A 54 -15.08 -19.64 -9.74
CA LEU A 54 -16.22 -18.71 -9.80
C LEU A 54 -16.73 -18.57 -11.23
N ASP A 55 -18.04 -18.70 -11.38
CA ASP A 55 -18.70 -18.49 -12.66
C ASP A 55 -18.61 -17.01 -13.09
N ASN A 56 -18.64 -16.77 -14.40
CA ASN A 56 -18.60 -15.41 -14.94
C ASN A 56 -19.80 -14.55 -14.51
N SER A 57 -20.92 -15.18 -14.13
CA SER A 57 -22.11 -14.52 -13.58
C SER A 57 -21.91 -14.00 -12.16
N GLU A 58 -20.91 -14.49 -11.41
CA GLU A 58 -20.64 -14.11 -10.02
C GLU A 58 -19.74 -12.85 -9.93
N TYR A 59 -20.05 -11.82 -10.72
CA TYR A 59 -19.20 -10.65 -10.93
C TYR A 59 -18.83 -9.91 -9.62
N GLU A 60 -19.73 -9.81 -8.65
CA GLU A 60 -19.44 -9.17 -7.35
C GLU A 60 -18.43 -9.97 -6.53
N LYS A 61 -18.63 -11.29 -6.41
CA LYS A 61 -17.69 -12.16 -5.70
C LYS A 61 -16.32 -12.11 -6.35
N ARG A 62 -16.26 -12.18 -7.68
CA ARG A 62 -15.00 -12.03 -8.43
C ARG A 62 -14.34 -10.69 -8.15
N ALA A 63 -15.09 -9.59 -8.09
CA ALA A 63 -14.55 -8.28 -7.76
C ALA A 63 -13.95 -8.21 -6.34
N TYR A 64 -14.60 -8.82 -5.35
CA TYR A 64 -14.04 -8.93 -4.00
C TYR A 64 -12.77 -9.78 -3.95
N ILE A 65 -12.72 -10.90 -4.69
CA ILE A 65 -11.51 -11.72 -4.79
C ILE A 65 -10.38 -10.97 -5.49
N ASN A 66 -10.67 -10.25 -6.58
CA ASN A 66 -9.71 -9.35 -7.24
C ASN A 66 -9.16 -8.30 -6.27
N LYS A 67 -10.01 -7.67 -5.45
CA LYS A 67 -9.55 -6.75 -4.40
C LYS A 67 -8.57 -7.43 -3.43
N LYS A 68 -8.88 -8.66 -2.98
CA LYS A 68 -7.99 -9.43 -2.09
C LYS A 68 -6.65 -9.77 -2.73
N LEU A 69 -6.66 -10.16 -4.00
CA LEU A 69 -5.43 -10.40 -4.77
C LEU A 69 -4.60 -9.12 -4.89
N ALA A 70 -5.20 -7.99 -5.25
CA ALA A 70 -4.49 -6.72 -5.36
C ALA A 70 -3.78 -6.34 -4.06
N LEU A 71 -4.45 -6.51 -2.91
CA LEU A 71 -3.87 -6.25 -1.59
C LEU A 71 -2.74 -7.24 -1.25
N ALA A 72 -2.93 -8.54 -1.49
CA ALA A 72 -1.90 -9.56 -1.20
C ALA A 72 -0.62 -9.34 -2.04
N TYR A 73 -0.77 -9.03 -3.34
CA TYR A 73 0.38 -8.66 -4.17
C TYR A 73 1.05 -7.37 -3.67
N TRP A 74 0.28 -6.38 -3.22
CA TRP A 74 0.85 -5.15 -2.66
C TRP A 74 1.63 -5.39 -1.36
N GLU A 75 1.23 -6.35 -0.53
CA GLU A 75 1.97 -6.71 0.69
C GLU A 75 3.43 -7.11 0.39
N LEU A 76 3.69 -7.80 -0.72
CA LEU A 76 5.05 -8.14 -1.14
C LEU A 76 5.93 -6.88 -1.33
N ILE A 77 5.37 -5.82 -1.93
CA ILE A 77 6.06 -4.54 -2.11
C ILE A 77 6.19 -3.82 -0.76
N TYR A 78 5.10 -3.75 -0.01
CA TYR A 78 5.03 -3.04 1.27
C TYR A 78 6.05 -3.55 2.29
N PHE A 79 6.24 -4.88 2.35
CA PHE A 79 7.24 -5.53 3.19
C PHE A 79 8.61 -5.67 2.52
N GLN A 80 8.82 -5.12 1.32
CA GLN A 80 10.07 -5.17 0.55
C GLN A 80 10.56 -6.61 0.30
N LEU A 81 9.64 -7.54 0.07
CA LEU A 81 9.93 -8.96 -0.21
C LEU A 81 10.23 -9.21 -1.69
N ALA A 82 10.09 -8.20 -2.53
CA ALA A 82 10.42 -8.27 -3.95
C ALA A 82 11.67 -7.45 -4.27
N ASP A 83 12.56 -8.03 -5.06
CA ASP A 83 13.64 -7.28 -5.71
C ASP A 83 13.08 -6.35 -6.80
N GLU A 84 13.95 -5.51 -7.37
CA GLU A 84 13.53 -4.48 -8.34
C GLU A 84 12.95 -5.07 -9.63
N ALA A 85 13.42 -6.25 -10.06
CA ALA A 85 12.91 -6.93 -11.25
C ALA A 85 11.50 -7.47 -11.00
N LEU A 86 11.31 -8.14 -9.87
CA LEU A 86 10.03 -8.72 -9.46
C LEU A 86 9.01 -7.63 -9.09
N LYS A 87 9.45 -6.50 -8.56
CA LYS A 87 8.59 -5.36 -8.20
C LYS A 87 7.77 -4.86 -9.39
N LYS A 88 8.36 -4.76 -10.60
CA LYS A 88 7.64 -4.34 -11.80
C LYS A 88 6.51 -5.30 -12.16
N PHE A 89 6.77 -6.61 -12.08
CA PHE A 89 5.76 -7.64 -12.30
C PHE A 89 4.63 -7.56 -11.28
N ILE A 90 4.97 -7.42 -9.99
CA ILE A 90 3.98 -7.31 -8.92
C ILE A 90 3.12 -6.06 -9.08
N LEU A 91 3.71 -4.90 -9.38
CA LEU A 91 2.95 -3.66 -9.62
C LEU A 91 1.93 -3.84 -10.76
N LYS A 92 2.27 -4.58 -11.81
CA LYS A 92 1.33 -4.91 -12.91
C LYS A 92 0.20 -5.82 -12.44
N LYS A 93 0.48 -6.79 -11.58
CA LYS A 93 -0.56 -7.64 -10.96
C LYS A 93 -1.49 -6.82 -10.08
N VAL A 94 -0.96 -5.96 -9.21
CA VAL A 94 -1.75 -5.07 -8.34
C VAL A 94 -2.68 -4.19 -9.18
N GLU A 95 -2.15 -3.52 -10.20
CA GLU A 95 -2.93 -2.68 -11.11
C GLU A 95 -4.05 -3.46 -11.80
N GLY A 96 -3.76 -4.64 -12.36
CA GLY A 96 -4.73 -5.46 -13.08
C GLY A 96 -5.88 -5.93 -12.19
N TYR A 97 -5.57 -6.39 -10.98
CA TYR A 97 -6.57 -6.85 -10.03
C TYR A 97 -7.37 -5.70 -9.42
N ALA A 98 -6.73 -4.59 -9.03
CA ALA A 98 -7.42 -3.42 -8.51
C ALA A 98 -8.35 -2.80 -9.56
N SER A 99 -7.90 -2.69 -10.81
CA SER A 99 -8.73 -2.20 -11.92
C SER A 99 -9.91 -3.13 -12.21
N SER A 100 -9.69 -4.45 -12.17
CA SER A 100 -10.77 -5.44 -12.31
C SER A 100 -11.80 -5.34 -11.18
N ALA A 101 -11.37 -5.12 -9.94
CA ALA A 101 -12.26 -4.91 -8.81
C ALA A 101 -13.11 -3.64 -8.99
N LEU A 102 -12.50 -2.52 -9.42
CA LEU A 102 -13.18 -1.23 -9.62
C LEU A 102 -14.22 -1.23 -10.75
N ARG A 103 -14.18 -2.19 -11.69
CA ARG A 103 -15.25 -2.34 -12.70
C ARG A 103 -16.62 -2.61 -12.07
N VAL A 104 -16.62 -3.28 -10.92
CA VAL A 104 -17.84 -3.61 -10.16
C VAL A 104 -17.94 -2.75 -8.90
N LEU A 105 -16.86 -2.68 -8.11
CA LEU A 105 -16.78 -1.93 -6.85
C LEU A 105 -16.39 -0.47 -7.10
N LYS A 106 -17.19 0.25 -7.88
CA LYS A 106 -16.84 1.57 -8.45
C LYS A 106 -16.40 2.63 -7.43
N ASN A 107 -16.87 2.54 -6.19
CA ASN A 107 -16.59 3.48 -5.09
C ASN A 107 -15.77 2.84 -3.96
N ASP A 108 -14.88 1.89 -4.29
CA ASP A 108 -13.95 1.30 -3.33
C ASP A 108 -12.72 2.19 -3.13
N GLU A 109 -12.77 3.02 -2.09
CA GLU A 109 -11.70 3.96 -1.69
C GLU A 109 -10.33 3.28 -1.63
N SER A 110 -10.25 2.10 -1.01
CA SER A 110 -8.98 1.39 -0.83
C SER A 110 -8.32 0.98 -2.16
N MET A 111 -9.10 0.73 -3.20
CA MET A 111 -8.57 0.39 -4.53
C MET A 111 -8.07 1.63 -5.28
N TYR A 112 -8.72 2.78 -5.13
CA TYR A 112 -8.19 4.04 -5.67
C TYR A 112 -6.89 4.43 -4.94
N LEU A 113 -6.85 4.36 -3.61
CA LEU A 113 -5.62 4.57 -2.84
C LEU A 113 -4.49 3.65 -3.33
N LEU A 114 -4.80 2.36 -3.53
CA LEU A 114 -3.81 1.38 -3.96
C LEU A 114 -3.27 1.69 -5.36
N LEU A 115 -4.13 2.06 -6.31
CA LEU A 115 -3.70 2.48 -7.65
C LEU A 115 -2.86 3.75 -7.60
N GLY A 116 -3.22 4.74 -6.78
CA GLY A 116 -2.40 5.93 -6.57
C GLY A 116 -0.97 5.58 -6.13
N LYS A 117 -0.83 4.63 -5.18
CA LYS A 117 0.49 4.13 -4.74
C LYS A 117 1.23 3.40 -5.86
N VAL A 118 0.54 2.59 -6.67
CA VAL A 118 1.15 1.90 -7.81
C VAL A 118 1.74 2.88 -8.82
N TYR A 119 1.01 3.94 -9.19
CA TYR A 119 1.52 4.93 -10.14
C TYR A 119 2.61 5.81 -9.53
N LEU A 120 2.55 6.10 -8.24
CA LEU A 120 3.64 6.78 -7.52
C LEU A 120 4.94 5.97 -7.55
N GLU A 121 4.87 4.65 -7.29
CA GLU A 121 6.02 3.74 -7.40
C GLU A 121 6.60 3.67 -8.81
N ARG A 122 5.76 3.88 -9.84
CA ARG A 122 6.16 3.95 -11.25
C ARG A 122 6.62 5.34 -11.70
N LYS A 123 6.63 6.33 -10.81
CA LYS A 123 6.97 7.74 -11.11
C LYS A 123 6.02 8.39 -12.12
N ASP A 124 4.77 7.93 -12.18
CA ASP A 124 3.70 8.61 -12.92
C ASP A 124 2.85 9.43 -11.97
N ASP A 125 3.40 10.58 -11.57
CA ASP A 125 2.80 11.50 -10.63
C ASP A 125 1.41 11.98 -11.09
N SER A 126 1.26 12.19 -12.40
CA SER A 126 0.01 12.70 -13.00
C SER A 126 -1.15 11.74 -12.79
N ILE A 127 -0.91 10.44 -12.97
CA ILE A 127 -1.92 9.40 -12.76
C ILE A 127 -2.09 9.14 -11.26
N ALA A 128 -0.99 9.13 -10.48
CA ALA A 128 -1.05 8.95 -9.04
C ALA A 128 -1.97 9.98 -8.37
N ILE A 129 -1.81 11.27 -8.69
CA ILE A 129 -2.65 12.37 -8.19
C ILE A 129 -4.13 12.11 -8.49
N LYS A 130 -4.47 11.70 -9.72
CA LYS A 130 -5.86 11.42 -10.11
C LYS A 130 -6.50 10.35 -9.23
N TYR A 131 -5.78 9.25 -8.98
CA TYR A 131 -6.28 8.17 -8.13
C TYR A 131 -6.38 8.58 -6.66
N PHE A 132 -5.39 9.32 -6.13
CA PHE A 132 -5.44 9.84 -4.77
C PHE A 132 -6.62 10.81 -4.57
N ASN A 133 -6.84 11.74 -5.49
CA ASN A 133 -7.98 12.66 -5.40
C ASN A 133 -9.32 11.92 -5.45
N LYS A 134 -9.45 10.89 -6.30
CA LYS A 134 -10.67 10.08 -6.34
C LYS A 134 -10.90 9.31 -5.03
N SER A 135 -9.83 8.81 -4.42
CA SER A 135 -9.88 8.17 -3.10
C SER A 135 -10.35 9.14 -2.01
N ILE A 136 -9.86 10.39 -2.03
CA ILE A 136 -10.28 11.46 -1.11
C ILE A 136 -11.77 11.77 -1.30
N GLU A 137 -12.21 12.01 -2.54
CA GLU A 137 -13.61 12.31 -2.88
C GLU A 137 -14.56 11.23 -2.34
N ILE A 138 -14.20 9.95 -2.51
CA ILE A 138 -14.99 8.83 -1.98
C ILE A 138 -14.97 8.80 -0.46
N SER A 139 -13.83 9.07 0.18
CA SER A 139 -13.72 9.10 1.65
C SER A 139 -14.61 10.18 2.26
N GLU A 140 -14.58 11.38 1.68
CA GLU A 140 -15.37 12.55 2.13
C GLU A 140 -16.86 12.28 1.97
N SER A 141 -17.30 11.73 0.84
CA SER A 141 -18.71 11.37 0.62
C SER A 141 -19.27 10.36 1.63
N LYS A 142 -18.40 9.59 2.28
CA LYS A 142 -18.76 8.60 3.31
C LYS A 142 -18.53 9.09 4.74
N ASN A 143 -18.22 10.38 4.94
CA ASN A 143 -17.84 10.98 6.22
C ASN A 143 -16.67 10.25 6.93
N PHE A 144 -15.77 9.63 6.17
CA PHE A 144 -14.54 9.05 6.69
C PHE A 144 -13.38 10.03 6.51
N SER A 145 -12.54 10.17 7.54
CA SER A 145 -11.33 10.99 7.50
C SER A 145 -10.11 10.15 7.11
N ASN A 146 -10.15 9.50 5.94
CA ASN A 146 -8.97 8.78 5.39
C ASN A 146 -8.06 9.69 4.57
N SER A 147 -8.53 10.89 4.18
CA SER A 147 -7.75 11.88 3.43
C SER A 147 -6.40 12.20 4.10
N LYS A 148 -6.35 12.22 5.44
CA LYS A 148 -5.11 12.42 6.22
C LYS A 148 -4.00 11.41 5.94
N TYR A 149 -4.32 10.19 5.50
CA TYR A 149 -3.32 9.18 5.14
C TYR A 149 -2.84 9.30 3.69
N ILE A 150 -3.54 10.10 2.88
CA ILE A 150 -3.25 10.33 1.46
C ILE A 150 -2.39 11.57 1.28
N VAL A 151 -2.62 12.60 2.10
CA VAL A 151 -1.89 13.87 2.07
C VAL A 151 -0.37 13.73 2.06
N PRO A 152 0.28 12.82 2.82
CA PRO A 152 1.74 12.66 2.75
C PRO A 152 2.25 12.30 1.34
N TYR A 153 1.47 11.50 0.58
CA TYR A 153 1.84 11.13 -0.79
C TYR A 153 1.68 12.31 -1.76
N LEU A 154 0.63 13.11 -1.61
CA LEU A 154 0.43 14.32 -2.42
C LEU A 154 1.50 15.39 -2.10
N ALA A 155 1.88 15.51 -0.84
CA ALA A 155 2.97 16.37 -0.40
C ALA A 155 4.32 15.89 -0.96
N GLU A 156 4.58 14.58 -0.97
CA GLU A 156 5.78 14.00 -1.60
C GLU A 156 5.86 14.35 -3.09
N ILE A 157 4.77 14.18 -3.84
CA ILE A 157 4.70 14.53 -5.26
C ILE A 157 4.96 16.03 -5.45
N SER A 158 4.34 16.88 -4.62
CA SER A 158 4.51 18.35 -4.71
C SER A 158 5.95 18.76 -4.38
N PHE A 159 6.57 18.13 -3.38
CA PHE A 159 7.97 18.34 -3.00
C PHE A 159 8.92 17.95 -4.14
N ASN A 160 8.72 16.79 -4.76
CA ASN A 160 9.53 16.33 -5.89
C ASN A 160 9.43 17.27 -7.09
N ASN A 161 8.25 17.87 -7.31
CA ASN A 161 8.01 18.89 -8.33
C ASN A 161 8.46 20.31 -7.94
N ARG A 162 9.13 20.47 -6.78
CA ARG A 162 9.58 21.77 -6.22
C ARG A 162 8.43 22.75 -5.93
N ASN A 163 7.20 22.28 -5.80
CA ASN A 163 6.02 23.06 -5.46
C ASN A 163 5.86 23.19 -3.94
N PHE A 164 6.81 23.87 -3.29
CA PHE A 164 6.87 23.96 -1.83
C PHE A 164 5.71 24.72 -1.20
N LYS A 165 5.06 25.62 -1.95
CA LYS A 165 3.85 26.32 -1.50
C LYS A 165 2.70 25.34 -1.23
N ASP A 166 2.52 24.36 -2.11
CA ASP A 166 1.47 23.36 -1.98
C ASP A 166 1.80 22.36 -0.86
N VAL A 167 3.08 21.99 -0.71
CA VAL A 167 3.56 21.19 0.41
C VAL A 167 3.20 21.83 1.75
N LYS A 168 3.52 23.12 1.92
CA LYS A 168 3.18 23.89 3.14
C LYS A 168 1.67 23.87 3.41
N LYS A 169 0.87 24.21 2.40
CA LYS A 169 -0.59 24.23 2.52
C LYS A 169 -1.13 22.87 2.97
N MET A 170 -0.78 21.80 2.26
CA MET A 170 -1.24 20.44 2.54
C MET A 170 -0.87 19.96 3.94
N ILE A 171 0.36 20.21 4.40
CA ILE A 171 0.82 19.77 5.72
C ILE A 171 0.14 20.57 6.84
N SER A 172 -0.07 21.87 6.64
CA SER A 172 -0.71 22.74 7.63
C SER A 172 -2.20 22.43 7.85
N GLU A 173 -2.88 21.89 6.85
CA GLU A 173 -4.32 21.55 6.91
C GLU A 173 -4.59 20.21 7.64
N VAL A 174 -3.55 19.43 7.97
CA VAL A 174 -3.69 18.11 8.59
C VAL A 174 -3.17 18.09 10.02
N ASP A 175 -4.04 18.46 10.98
CA ASP A 175 -3.74 18.48 12.42
C ASP A 175 -3.18 17.14 12.96
N THR A 176 -3.54 16.02 12.34
CA THR A 176 -3.07 14.69 12.77
C THR A 176 -1.57 14.47 12.59
N PHE A 177 -0.90 15.26 11.74
CA PHE A 177 0.56 15.18 11.60
C PHE A 177 1.28 15.67 12.84
N ARG A 178 0.73 16.68 13.54
CA ARG A 178 1.26 17.18 14.81
C ARG A 178 1.30 16.11 15.90
N GLN A 179 0.34 15.18 15.87
CA GLN A 179 0.19 14.12 16.88
C GLN A 179 0.99 12.85 16.54
N ASN A 180 1.45 12.70 15.30
CA ASN A 180 2.20 11.54 14.84
C ASN A 180 3.71 11.74 15.05
N GLN A 181 4.35 10.89 15.87
CA GLN A 181 5.77 11.04 16.20
C GLN A 181 6.72 11.03 14.99
N VAL A 182 6.36 10.31 13.91
CA VAL A 182 7.16 10.24 12.68
C VAL A 182 6.94 11.48 11.81
N LEU A 183 5.72 12.01 11.76
CA LEU A 183 5.36 13.14 10.89
C LEU A 183 5.48 14.50 11.59
N LYS A 184 5.58 14.53 12.93
CA LYS A 184 5.71 15.76 13.71
C LYS A 184 6.90 16.64 13.27
N PRO A 185 8.12 16.11 13.03
CA PRO A 185 9.22 16.95 12.55
C PRO A 185 8.93 17.57 11.18
N ILE A 186 8.22 16.84 10.30
CA ILE A 186 7.81 17.35 8.99
C ILE A 186 6.77 18.47 9.19
N TYR A 187 5.80 18.26 10.06
CA TYR A 187 4.82 19.30 10.40
C TYR A 187 5.50 20.58 10.90
N GLU A 188 6.43 20.47 11.86
CA GLU A 188 7.13 21.63 12.46
C GLU A 188 7.96 22.45 11.46
N ILE A 189 8.51 21.82 10.41
CA ILE A 189 9.26 22.52 9.35
C ILE A 189 8.33 23.29 8.41
N TRP A 190 7.14 22.75 8.15
CA TRP A 190 6.27 23.20 7.06
C TRP A 190 5.05 24.00 7.53
N SER A 191 4.66 23.94 8.81
CA SER A 191 3.60 24.76 9.41
C SER A 191 4.07 26.18 9.69
#